data_AF-A0A926ZZ17-F1
#
_entry.id   AF-A0A926ZZ17-F1
#
_cell.length_a   1.000
_cell.length_b   1.000
_cell.length_c   1.000
_cell.angle_alpha   90.00
_cell.angle_beta   90.00
_cell.angle_gamma   90.00
#
_symmetry.space_group_name_H-M   'P 1'
#
loop_
_entity.id
_entity.type
_entity.pdbx_description
1 polymer ?
#
loop_
_entity_poly.entity_id
_entity_poly.type
_entity_poly.pdbx_seq_one_letter_code
_entity_poly.pdbx_strand_id
1 'polypeptide(L)'
;MLENIPFWIEINFTIYCSFYEQELLVPCTFSKCKHKFDLTQYFKDIKLETKDGSFIPDLLLISEKEDKIFIEIAVTHKSTLEKMQSKQRILELNIRSELDINTIKKCVLKENKNIYFFNFKRQEKKNFCQGECIRGCLKSIV
;
A
#
# COMPACT_ATOMS: atom_id res chain seq x y z
N MET A 1 -29.00 0.69 9.39
CA MET A 1 -27.76 1.27 8.84
C MET A 1 -26.60 0.48 9.42
N LEU A 2 -25.69 -0.02 8.59
CA LEU A 2 -24.52 -0.76 9.08
C LEU A 2 -23.47 0.25 9.53
N GLU A 3 -23.61 0.76 10.74
CA GLU A 3 -22.63 1.66 11.34
C GLU A 3 -21.41 0.86 11.80
N ASN A 4 -20.21 1.41 11.57
CA ASN A 4 -18.91 0.86 11.99
C ASN A 4 -18.48 -0.48 11.37
N ILE A 5 -18.78 -0.77 10.10
CA ILE A 5 -18.10 -1.87 9.41
C ILE A 5 -16.65 -1.46 9.11
N PRO A 6 -15.64 -2.19 9.60
CA PRO A 6 -14.24 -1.98 9.25
C PRO A 6 -14.01 -2.09 7.75
N PHE A 7 -13.17 -1.22 7.19
CA PHE A 7 -12.78 -1.30 5.78
C PHE A 7 -11.27 -1.54 5.69
N TRP A 8 -10.90 -2.78 5.43
CA TRP A 8 -9.52 -3.22 5.46
C TRP A 8 -8.82 -3.07 4.12
N ILE A 9 -7.54 -2.72 4.19
CA ILE A 9 -6.58 -2.93 3.12
C ILE A 9 -5.50 -3.92 3.56
N GLU A 10 -5.05 -4.79 2.66
CA GLU A 10 -3.97 -5.75 2.89
C GLU A 10 -2.79 -5.46 1.94
N ILE A 11 -1.63 -5.15 2.52
CA ILE A 11 -0.41 -4.79 1.78
C ILE A 11 0.65 -5.85 2.01
N ASN A 12 1.24 -6.37 0.94
CA ASN A 12 2.43 -7.21 1.02
C ASN A 12 3.65 -6.36 1.42
N PHE A 13 4.37 -6.80 2.45
CA PHE A 13 5.47 -6.05 3.05
C PHE A 13 6.73 -6.92 3.13
N THR A 14 7.89 -6.35 2.79
CA THR A 14 9.18 -7.03 2.87
C THR A 14 10.09 -6.34 3.87
N ILE A 15 10.59 -7.10 4.83
CA ILE A 15 11.53 -6.62 5.83
C ILE A 15 12.92 -7.05 5.39
N TYR A 16 13.82 -6.08 5.30
CA TYR A 16 15.22 -6.27 4.98
C TYR A 16 16.10 -6.06 6.20
N CYS A 17 17.09 -6.93 6.37
CA CYS A 17 18.19 -6.69 7.29
C CYS A 17 19.32 -5.97 6.55
N SER A 18 19.77 -4.84 7.10
CA SER A 18 20.83 -4.02 6.53
C SER A 18 22.21 -4.24 7.14
N PHE A 19 22.38 -5.20 8.07
CA PHE A 19 23.64 -5.38 8.79
C PHE A 19 24.83 -5.62 7.86
N TYR A 20 24.75 -6.61 6.97
CA TYR A 20 25.82 -6.98 6.04
C TYR A 20 25.71 -6.33 4.66
N GLU A 21 24.88 -5.31 4.51
CA GLU A 21 24.63 -4.76 3.17
C GLU A 21 25.85 -4.03 2.61
N GLN A 22 26.67 -3.41 3.44
CA GLN A 22 27.89 -2.75 2.98
C GLN A 22 28.90 -3.79 2.46
N GLU A 23 28.99 -4.94 3.12
CA GLU A 23 29.91 -6.01 2.78
C GLU A 23 29.44 -6.85 1.60
N LEU A 24 28.13 -7.09 1.47
CA LEU A 24 27.54 -7.92 0.42
C LEU A 24 26.99 -7.11 -0.76
N LEU A 25 26.94 -5.78 -0.65
CA LEU A 25 26.33 -4.85 -1.60
C LEU A 25 24.84 -5.13 -1.89
N VAL A 26 24.19 -5.97 -1.08
CA VAL A 26 22.79 -6.35 -1.18
C VAL A 26 22.21 -6.54 0.22
N PRO A 27 20.99 -6.01 0.51
CA PRO A 27 20.35 -6.25 1.79
C PRO A 27 19.80 -7.68 1.86
N CYS A 28 19.83 -8.27 3.05
CA CYS A 28 19.26 -9.60 3.27
C CYS A 28 17.74 -9.52 3.40
N THR A 29 17.00 -10.37 2.68
CA THR A 29 15.55 -10.51 2.92
C THR A 29 15.33 -11.22 4.26
N PHE A 30 14.92 -10.46 5.27
CA PHE A 30 14.71 -10.97 6.62
C PHE A 30 13.35 -11.68 6.73
N SER A 31 12.28 -11.04 6.28
CA SER A 31 10.92 -11.61 6.30
C SER A 31 10.04 -11.01 5.21
N LYS A 32 9.02 -11.76 4.80
CA LYS A 32 7.91 -11.29 3.97
C LYS A 32 6.62 -11.53 4.74
N CYS A 33 5.83 -10.48 4.92
CA CYS A 33 4.58 -10.53 5.69
C CYS A 33 3.48 -9.73 4.99
N LYS A 34 2.28 -9.79 5.56
CA LYS A 34 1.11 -9.03 5.12
C LYS A 34 0.67 -8.11 6.24
N HIS A 35 0.53 -6.83 5.95
CA HIS A 35 0.00 -5.85 6.89
C HIS A 35 -1.45 -5.59 6.54
N LYS A 36 -2.34 -5.72 7.54
CA LYS A 36 -3.73 -5.33 7.43
C LYS A 36 -3.93 -4.01 8.14
N PHE A 37 -4.70 -3.13 7.53
CA PHE A 37 -4.98 -1.80 8.07
C PHE A 37 -6.44 -1.42 7.85
N ASP A 38 -7.12 -1.01 8.90
CA ASP A 38 -8.51 -0.53 8.83
C ASP A 38 -8.51 0.95 8.51
N LEU A 39 -8.97 1.29 7.30
CA LEU A 39 -9.08 2.68 6.85
C LEU A 39 -10.03 3.48 7.75
N THR A 40 -11.11 2.86 8.25
CA THR A 40 -12.15 3.55 9.02
C THR A 40 -11.69 3.99 10.41
N GLN A 41 -10.68 3.31 10.95
CA GLN A 41 -10.11 3.65 12.25
C GLN A 41 -9.18 4.86 12.18
N TYR A 42 -8.49 5.07 11.06
CA TYR A 42 -7.44 6.07 10.95
C TYR A 42 -7.84 7.30 10.12
N PHE A 43 -8.61 7.11 9.05
CA PHE A 43 -9.06 8.19 8.19
C PHE A 43 -10.48 8.57 8.58
N LYS A 44 -10.63 9.72 9.23
CA LYS A 44 -11.90 10.19 9.81
C LYS A 44 -12.62 11.21 8.93
N ASP A 45 -11.88 11.90 8.07
CA ASP A 45 -12.43 12.85 7.10
C ASP A 45 -12.39 12.20 5.71
N ILE A 46 -13.54 12.15 5.05
CA ILE A 46 -13.73 11.55 3.73
C ILE A 46 -14.43 12.58 2.86
N LYS A 47 -13.77 12.97 1.77
CA LYS A 47 -14.27 13.97 0.84
C LYS A 47 -14.45 13.36 -0.54
N LEU A 48 -15.57 13.67 -1.18
CA LEU A 48 -15.87 13.26 -2.56
C LEU A 48 -15.37 14.34 -3.53
N GLU A 49 -14.72 13.93 -4.62
CA GLU A 49 -14.32 14.78 -5.75
C GLU A 49 -13.64 16.11 -5.35
N THR A 50 -12.88 16.09 -4.25
CA THR A 50 -12.29 17.31 -3.67
C THR A 50 -10.86 17.49 -4.12
N LYS A 51 -10.56 18.66 -4.69
CA LYS A 51 -9.21 19.02 -5.15
C LYS A 51 -8.19 19.04 -4.00
N ASP A 52 -7.07 18.37 -4.22
CA ASP A 52 -5.89 18.40 -3.35
C ASP A 52 -4.63 18.65 -4.21
N GLY A 53 -4.04 19.83 -4.05
CA GLY A 53 -2.97 20.30 -4.94
C GLY A 53 -3.44 20.39 -6.40
N SER A 54 -2.79 19.65 -7.29
CA SER A 54 -3.10 19.60 -8.73
C SER A 54 -4.08 18.49 -9.10
N PHE A 55 -4.49 17.65 -8.14
CA PHE A 55 -5.27 16.45 -8.41
C PHE A 55 -6.68 16.57 -7.83
N ILE A 56 -7.62 15.89 -8.48
CA ILE A 56 -8.97 15.66 -7.98
C ILE A 56 -9.15 14.13 -8.00
N PRO A 57 -9.15 13.46 -6.84
CA PRO A 57 -9.48 12.05 -6.73
C PRO A 57 -10.99 11.86 -6.56
N ASP A 58 -11.50 10.67 -6.86
CA ASP A 58 -12.91 10.35 -6.62
C ASP A 58 -13.22 10.41 -5.11
N LEU A 59 -12.37 9.81 -4.28
CA LEU A 59 -12.41 10.01 -2.83
C LEU A 59 -11.05 10.43 -2.28
N LEU A 60 -11.09 11.38 -1.36
CA LEU A 60 -9.96 11.83 -0.57
C LEU A 60 -10.19 11.43 0.89
N LEU A 61 -9.37 10.51 1.38
CA LEU A 61 -9.32 10.11 2.79
C LEU A 61 -8.25 10.91 3.51
N ILE A 62 -8.61 11.54 4.63
CA ILE A 62 -7.72 12.36 5.45
C ILE A 62 -7.80 11.87 6.91
N SER A 63 -6.64 11.65 7.50
CA SER A 63 -6.52 11.34 8.93
C SER A 63 -6.37 12.62 9.76
N GLU A 64 -6.53 12.52 11.08
CA GLU A 64 -6.24 13.61 12.02
C GLU A 64 -4.78 14.11 11.96
N LYS A 65 -3.85 13.29 11.44
CA LYS A 65 -2.43 13.64 11.25
C LYS A 65 -2.13 14.19 9.86
N GLU A 66 -3.15 14.55 9.08
CA GLU A 66 -3.02 15.01 7.69
C GLU A 66 -2.37 14.00 6.72
N ASP A 67 -2.25 12.72 7.14
CA ASP A 67 -2.01 11.63 6.21
C ASP A 67 -3.17 11.52 5.23
N LYS A 68 -2.85 11.36 3.94
CA LYS A 68 -3.83 11.28 2.86
C LYS A 68 -3.76 9.95 2.10
N ILE A 69 -4.90 9.50 1.60
CA ILE A 69 -5.03 8.46 0.57
C ILE A 69 -6.05 8.92 -0.46
N PHE A 70 -5.72 8.77 -1.74
CA PHE A 70 -6.66 8.99 -2.83
C PHE A 70 -7.25 7.64 -3.23
N ILE A 71 -8.57 7.57 -3.40
CA ILE A 71 -9.24 6.42 -4.03
C ILE A 71 -9.69 6.85 -5.41
N GLU A 72 -9.35 6.06 -6.41
CA GLU A 72 -9.70 6.30 -7.81
C GLU A 72 -10.46 5.06 -8.33
N ILE A 73 -11.66 5.25 -8.86
CA ILE A 73 -12.53 4.23 -9.42
C ILE A 73 -12.44 4.34 -10.96
N ALA A 74 -11.59 3.50 -11.54
CA ALA A 74 -11.36 3.45 -12.97
C ALA A 74 -12.35 2.49 -13.66
N VAL A 75 -13.34 3.03 -14.38
CA VAL A 75 -14.26 2.22 -15.20
C VAL A 75 -13.74 2.06 -16.62
N THR A 76 -13.37 3.16 -17.27
CA THR A 76 -12.90 3.19 -18.67
C THR A 76 -11.43 3.56 -18.78
N HIS A 77 -10.94 4.50 -17.97
CA HIS A 77 -9.58 5.01 -18.02
C HIS A 77 -8.88 4.86 -16.65
N LYS A 78 -7.62 4.43 -16.68
CA LYS A 78 -6.76 4.38 -15.49
C LYS A 78 -6.22 5.78 -15.16
N SER A 79 -5.72 5.93 -13.94
CA SER A 79 -5.01 7.13 -13.48
C SER A 79 -3.87 7.50 -14.42
N THR A 80 -3.62 8.79 -14.56
CA THR A 80 -2.52 9.31 -15.38
C THR A 80 -1.16 8.90 -14.80
N LEU A 81 -0.14 8.80 -15.66
CA LEU A 81 1.24 8.53 -15.24
C LEU A 81 1.73 9.55 -14.22
N GLU A 82 1.36 10.83 -14.39
CA GLU A 82 1.68 11.92 -13.47
C GLU A 82 1.13 11.67 -12.05
N LYS A 83 -0.14 11.25 -11.93
CA LYS A 83 -0.75 10.87 -10.64
C LYS A 83 0.01 9.70 -10.01
N MET A 84 0.28 8.64 -10.77
CA MET A 84 0.97 7.44 -10.26
C MET A 84 2.41 7.72 -9.83
N GLN A 85 3.12 8.62 -10.52
CA GLN A 85 4.50 9.01 -10.21
C GLN A 85 4.59 10.12 -9.13
N SER A 86 3.45 10.60 -8.65
CA SER A 86 3.42 11.48 -7.48
C SER A 86 3.93 10.75 -6.23
N LYS A 87 4.10 11.47 -5.12
CA LYS A 87 4.38 10.85 -3.81
C LYS A 87 3.11 10.48 -3.04
N GLN A 88 1.94 10.70 -3.64
CA GLN A 88 0.65 10.52 -2.99
C GLN A 88 0.24 9.05 -3.01
N ARG A 89 -0.24 8.54 -1.87
CA ARG A 89 -0.81 7.18 -1.78
C ARG A 89 -2.12 7.15 -2.57
N ILE A 90 -2.19 6.25 -3.55
CA ILE A 90 -3.36 6.09 -4.42
C ILE A 90 -3.79 4.62 -4.39
N LEU A 91 -5.06 4.37 -4.08
CA LEU A 91 -5.72 3.09 -4.22
C LEU A 91 -6.63 3.14 -5.45
N GLU A 92 -6.19 2.52 -6.54
CA GLU A 92 -6.96 2.49 -7.79
C GLU A 92 -7.75 1.18 -7.89
N LEU A 93 -9.05 1.30 -8.12
CA LEU A 93 -10.01 0.22 -8.29
C LEU A 93 -10.50 0.21 -9.73
N ASN A 94 -10.04 -0.76 -10.52
CA ASN A 94 -10.50 -0.95 -11.88
C ASN A 94 -11.78 -1.80 -11.88
N ILE A 95 -12.93 -1.18 -12.12
CA ILE A 95 -14.23 -1.87 -12.12
C ILE A 95 -14.61 -2.20 -13.56
N ARG A 96 -14.65 -3.50 -13.88
CA ARG A 96 -15.01 -4.00 -15.22
C ARG A 96 -16.27 -4.85 -15.22
N SER A 97 -16.72 -5.25 -14.04
CA SER A 97 -17.83 -6.17 -13.86
C SER A 97 -18.47 -6.00 -12.48
N GLU A 98 -19.68 -6.54 -12.30
CA GLU A 98 -20.34 -6.59 -10.99
C GLU A 98 -19.55 -7.41 -9.96
N LEU A 99 -18.74 -8.38 -10.41
CA LEU A 99 -17.87 -9.16 -9.53
C LEU A 99 -16.81 -8.29 -8.84
N ASP A 100 -16.33 -7.25 -9.51
CA ASP A 100 -15.38 -6.29 -8.92
C ASP A 100 -16.05 -5.47 -7.81
N ILE A 101 -17.31 -5.06 -8.01
CA ILE A 101 -18.12 -4.39 -6.99
C ILE A 101 -18.32 -5.29 -5.76
N ASN A 102 -18.56 -6.59 -5.98
CA ASN A 102 -18.69 -7.56 -4.88
C ASN A 102 -17.40 -7.68 -4.06
N THR A 103 -16.23 -7.37 -4.62
CA THR A 103 -14.97 -7.33 -3.86
C THR A 103 -14.94 -6.12 -2.93
N ILE A 104 -15.43 -4.96 -3.38
CA ILE A 104 -15.56 -3.76 -2.55
C ILE A 104 -16.54 -3.98 -1.41
N LYS A 105 -17.69 -4.64 -1.69
CA LYS A 105 -18.70 -4.99 -0.69
C LYS A 105 -18.20 -5.92 0.42
N LYS A 106 -17.08 -6.62 0.22
CA LYS A 106 -16.45 -7.44 1.27
C LYS A 106 -15.68 -6.62 2.29
N CYS A 107 -15.51 -5.31 2.07
CA CYS A 107 -14.77 -4.39 2.95
C CYS A 107 -13.33 -4.84 3.23
N VAL A 108 -12.72 -5.59 2.31
CA VAL A 108 -11.32 -6.00 2.38
C VAL A 108 -10.72 -5.92 0.98
N LEU A 109 -9.82 -4.96 0.76
CA LEU A 109 -9.12 -4.78 -0.50
C LEU A 109 -7.70 -5.31 -0.41
N LYS A 110 -7.33 -6.13 -1.40
CA LYS A 110 -5.98 -6.66 -1.59
C LYS A 110 -5.58 -6.47 -3.03
N GLU A 111 -4.31 -6.17 -3.27
CA GLU A 111 -3.80 -6.02 -4.63
C GLU A 111 -4.07 -7.25 -5.48
N ASN A 112 -4.49 -7.00 -6.72
CA ASN A 112 -4.70 -8.00 -7.74
C ASN A 112 -4.71 -7.31 -9.12
N LYS A 113 -5.12 -8.03 -10.17
CA LYS A 113 -5.17 -7.48 -11.53
C LYS A 113 -6.08 -6.26 -11.72
N ASN A 114 -7.00 -5.99 -10.79
CA ASN A 114 -7.98 -4.90 -10.82
C ASN A 114 -7.85 -3.92 -9.64
N ILE A 115 -6.97 -4.19 -8.67
CA ILE A 115 -6.78 -3.34 -7.49
C ILE A 115 -5.29 -3.04 -7.35
N TYR A 116 -4.93 -1.76 -7.41
CA TYR A 116 -3.55 -1.29 -7.39
C TYR A 116 -3.31 -0.29 -6.26
N PHE A 117 -2.16 -0.42 -5.60
CA PHE A 117 -1.77 0.45 -4.50
C PHE A 117 -0.49 1.21 -4.87
N PHE A 118 -0.62 2.44 -5.33
CA PHE A 118 0.55 3.26 -5.69
C PHE A 118 1.10 4.02 -4.49
N ASN A 119 2.44 4.11 -4.41
CA ASN A 119 3.18 4.90 -3.42
C ASN A 119 2.97 4.52 -1.94
N PHE A 120 2.43 3.33 -1.67
CA PHE A 120 2.41 2.77 -0.32
C PHE A 120 3.80 2.27 0.08
N LYS A 121 4.20 2.51 1.34
CA LYS A 121 5.42 1.92 1.90
C LYS A 121 5.27 0.41 1.99
N ARG A 122 6.18 -0.33 1.35
CA ARG A 122 6.14 -1.80 1.25
C ARG A 122 7.37 -2.50 1.80
N GLN A 123 8.33 -1.71 2.25
CA GLN A 123 9.57 -2.23 2.76
C GLN A 123 10.01 -1.46 3.99
N GLU A 124 10.65 -2.20 4.88
CA GLU A 124 11.38 -1.65 6.01
C GLU A 124 12.76 -2.28 6.02
N LYS A 125 13.73 -1.48 6.43
CA LYS A 125 15.12 -1.87 6.46
C LYS A 125 15.72 -1.43 7.79
N LYS A 126 16.20 -2.39 8.57
CA LYS A 126 16.83 -2.16 9.89
C LYS A 126 17.93 -3.20 10.14
N ASN A 127 18.72 -2.98 11.17
CA ASN A 127 19.66 -3.98 11.68
C ASN A 127 18.90 -5.01 12.54
N PHE A 128 18.32 -6.03 11.90
CA PHE A 128 17.53 -7.06 12.59
C PHE A 128 18.37 -8.22 13.13
N CYS A 129 19.44 -8.63 12.44
CA CYS A 129 20.23 -9.79 12.85
C CYS A 129 21.38 -9.44 13.78
N GLN A 130 21.82 -8.18 13.84
CA GLN A 130 22.97 -7.74 14.66
C GLN A 130 24.25 -8.56 14.42
N GLY A 131 24.40 -9.15 13.23
CA GLY A 131 25.50 -10.05 12.87
C GLY A 131 25.19 -11.54 13.01
N GLU A 132 24.12 -11.92 13.72
CA GLU A 132 23.71 -13.32 13.91
C GLU A 132 22.64 -13.72 12.89
N CYS A 133 23.09 -14.14 11.70
CA CYS A 133 22.20 -14.49 10.60
C CYS A 133 21.53 -15.87 10.78
N ILE A 134 20.21 -15.86 11.05
CA ILE A 134 19.37 -17.06 11.23
C ILE A 134 19.38 -18.00 10.01
N ARG A 135 19.67 -17.48 8.80
CA ARG A 135 19.72 -18.26 7.54
C ARG A 135 21.13 -18.47 7.00
N GLY A 136 22.16 -18.07 7.77
CA GLY A 136 23.55 -18.03 7.34
C GLY A 136 23.85 -16.93 6.32
N CYS A 137 25.12 -16.55 6.19
CA CYS A 137 25.60 -15.70 5.11
C CYS A 137 26.13 -16.60 3.98
N LEU A 138 25.34 -16.78 2.93
CA LEU A 138 25.84 -17.39 1.70
C LEU A 138 26.74 -16.36 1.01
N LYS A 139 28.05 -16.44 1.27
CA LYS A 139 29.03 -15.75 0.40
C LYS A 139 28.92 -16.41 -0.96
N SER A 140 28.55 -15.65 -1.99
CA SER A 140 28.75 -16.08 -3.36
C SER A 140 30.24 -16.35 -3.52
N ILE A 141 30.60 -17.62 -3.70
CA ILE A 141 31.94 -18.03 -4.07
C ILE A 141 32.13 -17.49 -5.49
N VAL A 142 33.01 -16.49 -5.61
CA VAL A 142 33.50 -16.00 -6.90
C VAL A 142 34.58 -16.97 -7.38
#